data_AF-A0A8J2HY81-F1
#
_entry.id   AF-A0A8J2HY81-F1
#
_cell.length_a   1.000
_cell.length_b   1.000
_cell.length_c   1.000
_cell.angle_alpha   90.00
_cell.angle_beta   90.00
_cell.angle_gamma   90.00
#
_symmetry.space_group_name_H-M   'P 1'
#
loop_
_entity.id
_entity.type
_entity.pdbx_description
1 polymer ?
#
loop_
_entity_poly.entity_id
_entity_poly.type
_entity_poly.pdbx_seq_one_letter_code
_entity_poly.pdbx_strand_id
1 'polypeptide(L)'
;MASADVQQPPAQEAAPALPDYLTNPDAVLGDKDAKWRYGRAPDYSKTRKVFAKTKQMTHEAGSLPELVQNLVKNWEVEASFKPSIEDWRTIDRENYSFAINGGKPEGAEAMLKVGTYNAIIAPNEYYSPDYSDFASSHKTFKRMMPTFAWEVLEVYSGPPTVSFRWRHWGQMKNDYVGFNNKGEKVTAKAHGGSIDIQGVTVATVNEKVQLQAVRTWFDPMDMFRQIAPDGVVKKEEKPKNMSPAEALDEAQAGVKAPEEQELPDEFIQTQEEVEQTIAALDKMTTEEKMSGLQSMPADHPEVSMSSNTEGACPFMPGGFR
;
A
#
# COMPACT_ATOMS: atom_id res chain seq x y z
N MET A 1 -70.13 1.30 1.79
CA MET A 1 -68.72 1.72 1.97
C MET A 1 -67.94 0.46 2.32
N ALA A 2 -67.33 -0.19 1.34
CA ALA A 2 -66.47 -1.35 1.58
C ALA A 2 -65.08 -0.84 1.93
N SER A 3 -64.59 -1.19 3.12
CA SER A 3 -63.23 -0.88 3.56
C SER A 3 -62.24 -1.68 2.73
N ALA A 4 -61.37 -1.01 1.99
CA ALA A 4 -60.27 -1.65 1.31
C ALA A 4 -59.20 -2.04 2.34
N ASP A 5 -58.93 -3.34 2.44
CA ASP A 5 -57.75 -3.88 3.13
C ASP A 5 -56.50 -3.34 2.43
N VAL A 6 -55.78 -2.44 3.10
CA VAL A 6 -54.47 -1.98 2.66
C VAL A 6 -53.47 -3.03 3.10
N GLN A 7 -53.15 -3.94 2.20
CA GLN A 7 -52.12 -4.95 2.42
C GLN A 7 -50.77 -4.24 2.60
N GLN A 8 -50.23 -4.35 3.82
CA GLN A 8 -48.94 -3.80 4.19
C GLN A 8 -47.86 -4.47 3.31
N PRO A 9 -46.98 -3.70 2.64
CA PRO A 9 -45.88 -4.27 1.86
C PRO A 9 -45.03 -5.18 2.76
N PRO A 10 -44.52 -6.32 2.25
CA PRO A 10 -43.63 -7.17 3.03
C PRO A 10 -42.46 -6.35 3.56
N ALA A 11 -42.15 -6.53 4.84
CA ALA A 11 -41.01 -5.89 5.49
C ALA A 11 -39.75 -6.19 4.68
N GLN A 12 -39.19 -5.15 4.07
CA GLN A 12 -37.93 -5.22 3.35
C GLN A 12 -36.86 -5.65 4.37
N GLU A 13 -36.19 -6.78 4.12
CA GLU A 13 -35.06 -7.23 4.94
C GLU A 13 -34.10 -6.05 5.14
N ALA A 14 -33.71 -5.80 6.38
CA ALA A 14 -32.78 -4.74 6.70
C ALA A 14 -31.50 -4.97 5.89
N ALA A 15 -31.06 -3.93 5.16
CA ALA A 15 -29.81 -3.99 4.42
C ALA A 15 -28.70 -4.47 5.37
N PRO A 16 -27.84 -5.42 4.95
CA PRO A 16 -26.77 -5.91 5.78
C PRO A 16 -25.92 -4.74 6.26
N ALA A 17 -25.60 -4.73 7.56
CA ALA A 17 -24.77 -3.67 8.14
C ALA A 17 -23.41 -3.64 7.46
N LEU A 18 -22.92 -2.43 7.16
CA LEU A 18 -21.58 -2.27 6.60
C LEU A 18 -20.53 -2.86 7.55
N PRO A 19 -19.52 -3.56 7.03
CA PRO A 19 -18.37 -3.97 7.82
C PRO A 19 -17.73 -2.78 8.54
N ASP A 20 -17.23 -3.01 9.75
CA ASP A 20 -16.63 -1.99 10.60
C ASP A 20 -15.32 -1.41 10.03
N TYR A 21 -14.58 -2.16 9.21
CA TYR A 21 -13.42 -1.61 8.47
C TYR A 21 -13.80 -0.54 7.44
N LEU A 22 -15.09 -0.39 7.09
CA LEU A 22 -15.57 0.71 6.25
C LEU A 22 -15.99 1.93 7.07
N THR A 23 -16.44 1.74 8.30
CA THR A 23 -17.02 2.80 9.13
C THR A 23 -16.06 3.33 10.20
N ASN A 24 -14.95 2.62 10.45
CA ASN A 24 -13.90 3.03 11.37
C ASN A 24 -12.50 2.90 10.71
N PRO A 25 -11.73 4.00 10.57
CA PRO A 25 -10.39 3.98 9.96
C PRO A 25 -9.34 3.19 10.75
N ASP A 26 -9.64 2.83 12.00
CA ASP A 26 -8.74 2.16 12.94
C ASP A 26 -9.33 0.81 13.41
N ALA A 27 -10.31 0.25 12.68
CA ALA A 27 -11.01 -0.97 13.06
C ALA A 27 -10.08 -2.16 13.31
N VAL A 28 -9.14 -2.41 12.39
CA VAL A 28 -8.23 -3.57 12.47
C VAL A 28 -7.18 -3.45 13.57
N LEU A 29 -6.94 -2.24 14.10
CA LEU A 29 -6.06 -2.05 15.27
C LEU A 29 -6.69 -2.65 16.55
N GLY A 30 -8.01 -2.87 16.54
CA GLY A 30 -8.74 -3.51 17.63
C GLY A 30 -8.75 -5.04 17.59
N ASP A 31 -8.13 -5.66 16.58
CA ASP A 31 -8.13 -7.12 16.43
C ASP A 31 -7.26 -7.78 17.52
N LYS A 32 -7.93 -8.42 18.48
CA LYS A 32 -7.30 -9.01 19.67
C LYS A 32 -6.61 -10.34 19.39
N ASP A 33 -7.14 -11.10 18.43
CA ASP A 33 -6.67 -12.44 18.09
C ASP A 33 -5.71 -12.43 16.89
N ALA A 34 -5.49 -11.26 16.27
CA ALA A 34 -4.60 -11.12 15.14
C ALA A 34 -3.14 -11.32 15.55
N LYS A 35 -2.38 -12.02 14.70
CA LYS A 35 -0.92 -12.09 14.84
C LYS A 35 -0.34 -10.78 14.34
N TRP A 36 0.49 -10.16 15.17
CA TRP A 36 1.16 -8.91 14.82
C TRP A 36 2.63 -9.18 14.55
N ARG A 37 3.13 -8.65 13.43
CA ARG A 37 4.52 -8.78 12.97
C ARG A 37 5.52 -8.40 14.05
N TYR A 38 5.19 -7.41 14.88
CA TYR A 38 6.04 -6.91 15.98
C TYR A 38 5.44 -7.20 17.36
N GLY A 39 4.67 -8.28 17.49
CA GLY A 39 4.07 -8.72 18.75
C GLY A 39 2.93 -7.86 19.29
N ARG A 40 2.62 -6.71 18.66
CA ARG A 40 1.51 -5.83 19.04
C ARG A 40 0.97 -5.01 17.87
N ALA A 41 -0.25 -4.51 18.02
CA ALA A 41 -0.83 -3.53 17.10
C ALA A 41 0.03 -2.26 17.00
N PRO A 42 0.20 -1.68 15.80
CA PRO A 42 0.96 -0.45 15.62
C PRO A 42 0.21 0.77 16.18
N ASP A 43 0.95 1.78 16.62
CA ASP A 43 0.37 3.07 17.02
C ASP A 43 0.34 4.07 15.86
N TYR A 44 -0.84 4.36 15.34
CA TYR A 44 -1.08 5.35 14.28
C TYR A 44 -1.44 6.74 14.81
N SER A 45 -1.51 6.95 16.14
CA SER A 45 -2.01 8.20 16.74
C SER A 45 -1.30 9.46 16.23
N LYS A 46 0.02 9.42 16.04
CA LYS A 46 0.81 10.52 15.46
C LYS A 46 0.43 10.80 14.01
N THR A 47 0.37 9.76 13.18
CA THR A 47 -0.03 9.88 11.76
C THR A 47 -1.48 10.36 11.63
N ARG A 48 -2.40 9.91 12.49
CA ARG A 48 -3.80 10.39 12.52
C ARG A 48 -3.91 11.85 12.92
N LYS A 49 -3.10 12.32 13.87
CA LYS A 49 -3.01 13.76 14.23
C LYS A 49 -2.50 14.61 13.06
N VAL A 50 -1.45 14.16 12.37
CA VAL A 50 -0.94 14.86 11.16
C VAL A 50 -2.02 14.88 10.08
N PHE A 51 -2.62 13.73 9.77
CA PHE A 51 -3.72 13.63 8.82
C PHE A 51 -4.85 14.62 9.14
N ALA A 52 -5.35 14.63 10.38
CA ALA A 52 -6.47 15.49 10.77
C ALA A 52 -6.14 16.99 10.60
N LYS A 53 -4.87 17.37 10.82
CA LYS A 53 -4.40 18.75 10.70
C LYS A 53 -4.14 19.18 9.26
N THR A 54 -3.69 18.28 8.39
CA THR A 54 -3.12 18.65 7.07
C THR A 54 -3.83 18.03 5.87
N LYS A 55 -4.92 17.28 6.08
CA LYS A 55 -5.76 16.76 4.99
C LYS A 55 -6.31 17.89 4.12
N GLN A 56 -6.51 17.61 2.84
CA GLN A 56 -7.14 18.53 1.90
C GLN A 56 -8.65 18.30 1.86
N MET A 57 -9.10 17.07 2.06
CA MET A 57 -10.50 16.69 1.89
C MET A 57 -11.22 16.49 3.22
N THR A 58 -12.51 16.84 3.23
CA THR A 58 -13.44 16.45 4.29
C THR A 58 -14.61 15.73 3.64
N HIS A 59 -14.72 14.44 3.96
CA HIS A 59 -15.77 13.57 3.44
C HIS A 59 -16.99 13.61 4.39
N GLU A 60 -18.18 13.55 3.81
CA GLU A 60 -19.41 13.41 4.60
C GLU A 60 -19.46 12.04 5.28
N ALA A 61 -19.99 11.99 6.50
CA ALA A 61 -20.09 10.75 7.26
C ALA A 61 -20.96 9.72 6.53
N GLY A 62 -20.46 8.49 6.36
CA GLY A 62 -21.12 7.42 5.61
C GLY A 62 -21.05 7.57 4.09
N SER A 63 -20.41 8.63 3.57
CA SER A 63 -20.24 8.81 2.13
C SER A 63 -19.25 7.79 1.54
N LEU A 64 -19.43 7.46 0.26
CA LEU A 64 -18.53 6.53 -0.43
C LEU A 64 -17.04 6.92 -0.32
N PRO A 65 -16.62 8.19 -0.47
CA PRO A 65 -15.24 8.59 -0.22
C PRO A 65 -14.71 8.29 1.19
N GLU A 66 -15.55 8.45 2.23
CA GLU A 66 -15.16 8.09 3.60
C GLU A 66 -15.00 6.56 3.73
N LEU A 67 -15.95 5.78 3.21
CA LEU A 67 -15.90 4.32 3.28
C LEU A 67 -14.67 3.76 2.54
N VAL A 68 -14.38 4.25 1.33
CA VAL A 68 -13.16 3.91 0.58
C VAL A 68 -11.92 4.29 1.36
N GLN A 69 -11.92 5.48 1.97
CA GLN A 69 -10.78 5.93 2.74
C GLN A 69 -10.47 5.03 3.94
N ASN A 70 -11.52 4.62 4.66
CA ASN A 70 -11.40 3.73 5.80
C ASN A 70 -10.96 2.32 5.38
N LEU A 71 -11.49 1.79 4.27
CA LEU A 71 -11.07 0.51 3.73
C LEU A 71 -9.56 0.47 3.45
N VAL A 72 -9.04 1.46 2.71
CA VAL A 72 -7.61 1.50 2.36
C VAL A 72 -6.72 1.69 3.59
N LYS A 73 -7.15 2.53 4.56
CA LYS A 73 -6.41 2.72 5.82
C LYS A 73 -6.32 1.44 6.65
N ASN A 74 -7.40 0.66 6.71
CA ASN A 74 -7.37 -0.64 7.39
C ASN A 74 -6.51 -1.64 6.59
N TRP A 75 -6.71 -1.73 5.28
CA TRP A 75 -5.92 -2.62 4.41
C TRP A 75 -4.42 -2.39 4.53
N GLU A 76 -3.95 -1.15 4.56
CA GLU A 76 -2.53 -0.82 4.72
C GLU A 76 -1.98 -1.32 6.07
N VAL A 77 -2.74 -1.17 7.16
CA VAL A 77 -2.35 -1.70 8.47
C VAL A 77 -2.23 -3.22 8.44
N GLU A 78 -3.18 -3.91 7.81
CA GLU A 78 -3.10 -5.37 7.66
C GLU A 78 -1.88 -5.79 6.83
N ALA A 79 -1.68 -5.15 5.67
CA ALA A 79 -0.59 -5.41 4.75
C ALA A 79 0.80 -5.23 5.38
N SER A 80 0.95 -4.19 6.20
CA SER A 80 2.21 -3.84 6.83
C SER A 80 2.48 -4.65 8.12
N PHE A 81 1.44 -4.96 8.91
CA PHE A 81 1.64 -5.44 10.29
C PHE A 81 1.08 -6.81 10.63
N LYS A 82 0.28 -7.45 9.77
CA LYS A 82 -0.23 -8.80 10.01
C LYS A 82 0.50 -9.81 9.11
N PRO A 83 1.34 -10.71 9.66
CA PRO A 83 2.12 -11.65 8.86
C PRO A 83 1.31 -12.87 8.38
N SER A 84 0.04 -13.00 8.82
CA SER A 84 -0.89 -14.06 8.42
C SER A 84 -2.01 -13.44 7.57
N ILE A 85 -2.24 -13.97 6.36
CA ILE A 85 -3.32 -13.52 5.46
C ILE A 85 -4.69 -13.86 6.06
N GLU A 86 -4.74 -14.87 6.92
CA GLU A 86 -5.88 -15.31 7.70
C GLU A 86 -6.39 -14.24 8.66
N ASP A 87 -5.55 -13.27 9.02
CA ASP A 87 -5.93 -12.13 9.84
C ASP A 87 -6.36 -10.91 8.99
N TRP A 88 -6.25 -10.98 7.66
CA TRP A 88 -6.67 -9.90 6.76
C TRP A 88 -8.16 -10.05 6.45
N ARG A 89 -8.94 -9.07 6.88
CA ARG A 89 -10.41 -9.03 6.71
C ARG A 89 -10.85 -8.08 5.61
N THR A 90 -9.97 -7.16 5.19
CA THR A 90 -10.25 -6.19 4.11
C THR A 90 -10.16 -6.78 2.70
N ILE A 91 -9.67 -8.01 2.55
CA ILE A 91 -9.47 -8.68 1.27
C ILE A 91 -10.33 -9.93 1.13
N ASP A 92 -10.72 -10.25 -0.09
CA ASP A 92 -11.25 -11.55 -0.46
C ASP A 92 -10.06 -12.46 -0.80
N ARG A 93 -9.60 -13.23 0.18
CA ARG A 93 -8.29 -13.91 0.17
C ARG A 93 -8.08 -14.77 -1.07
N GLU A 94 -9.10 -15.50 -1.50
CA GLU A 94 -9.02 -16.42 -2.65
C GLU A 94 -8.88 -15.67 -3.98
N ASN A 95 -9.42 -14.45 -4.06
CA ASN A 95 -9.50 -13.67 -5.30
C ASN A 95 -8.61 -12.42 -5.26
N TYR A 96 -7.86 -12.20 -4.17
CA TYR A 96 -7.10 -10.99 -3.96
C TYR A 96 -5.89 -10.93 -4.89
N SER A 97 -5.75 -9.79 -5.56
CA SER A 97 -4.61 -9.46 -6.39
C SER A 97 -4.33 -7.96 -6.35
N PHE A 98 -3.06 -7.63 -6.47
CA PHE A 98 -2.58 -6.25 -6.48
C PHE A 98 -1.59 -6.04 -7.62
N ALA A 99 -1.80 -4.98 -8.39
CA ALA A 99 -0.97 -4.61 -9.53
C ALA A 99 -0.65 -3.12 -9.52
N ILE A 100 0.58 -2.78 -9.91
CA ILE A 100 1.09 -1.40 -9.96
C ILE A 100 1.52 -1.06 -11.37
N ASN A 101 1.11 0.10 -11.87
CA ASN A 101 1.57 0.69 -13.15
C ASN A 101 1.44 -0.27 -14.35
N GLY A 102 0.38 -1.07 -14.38
CA GLY A 102 0.13 -2.06 -15.45
C GLY A 102 1.00 -3.32 -15.38
N GLY A 103 1.74 -3.51 -14.28
CA GLY A 103 2.50 -4.73 -14.01
C GLY A 103 1.61 -5.96 -13.78
N LYS A 104 2.26 -7.12 -13.68
CA LYS A 104 1.59 -8.39 -13.41
C LYS A 104 0.89 -8.33 -12.04
N PRO A 105 -0.37 -8.78 -11.92
CA PRO A 105 -1.04 -8.92 -10.63
C PRO A 105 -0.37 -9.99 -9.78
N GLU A 106 -0.18 -9.69 -8.50
CA GLU A 106 0.39 -10.61 -7.51
C GLU A 106 -0.57 -10.77 -6.33
N GLY A 107 -0.56 -11.95 -5.70
CA GLY A 107 -1.41 -12.29 -4.55
C GLY A 107 -0.94 -11.68 -3.22
N ALA A 108 -1.69 -11.94 -2.15
CA ALA A 108 -1.37 -11.44 -0.81
C ALA A 108 -0.07 -12.04 -0.25
N GLU A 109 0.25 -13.28 -0.59
CA GLU A 109 1.46 -14.01 -0.18
C GLU A 109 2.71 -13.34 -0.74
N ALA A 110 2.67 -12.99 -2.02
CA ALA A 110 3.76 -12.27 -2.68
C ALA A 110 3.97 -10.90 -2.01
N MET A 111 2.89 -10.17 -1.72
CA MET A 111 2.96 -8.88 -1.03
C MET A 111 3.55 -9.00 0.38
N LEU A 112 3.18 -10.04 1.14
CA LEU A 112 3.75 -10.30 2.46
C LEU A 112 5.25 -10.61 2.41
N LYS A 113 5.68 -11.37 1.40
CA LYS A 113 7.08 -11.78 1.22
C LYS A 113 7.98 -10.61 0.86
N VAL A 114 7.57 -9.77 -0.11
CA VAL A 114 8.40 -8.67 -0.60
C VAL A 114 8.24 -7.40 0.25
N GLY A 115 7.06 -7.16 0.80
CA GLY A 115 6.69 -5.94 1.51
C GLY A 115 6.12 -4.85 0.61
N THR A 116 5.31 -3.97 1.21
CA THR A 116 4.52 -2.95 0.50
C THR A 116 5.38 -2.00 -0.33
N TYR A 117 6.50 -1.47 0.20
CA TYR A 117 7.41 -0.61 -0.57
C TYR A 117 8.05 -1.32 -1.77
N ASN A 118 8.51 -2.56 -1.57
CA ASN A 118 9.12 -3.36 -2.64
C ASN A 118 8.12 -3.77 -3.72
N ALA A 119 6.85 -3.96 -3.34
CA ALA A 119 5.78 -4.28 -4.27
C ALA A 119 5.41 -3.08 -5.18
N ILE A 120 5.63 -1.84 -4.74
CA ILE A 120 5.17 -0.64 -5.46
C ILE A 120 6.28 0.18 -6.13
N ILE A 121 7.55 -0.02 -5.75
CA ILE A 121 8.69 0.74 -6.30
C ILE A 121 9.56 -0.17 -7.16
N ALA A 122 9.49 0.02 -8.47
CA ALA A 122 10.39 -0.65 -9.41
C ALA A 122 11.86 -0.20 -9.22
N PRO A 123 12.85 -1.08 -9.52
CA PRO A 123 14.25 -0.71 -9.50
C PRO A 123 14.55 0.56 -10.30
N ASN A 124 15.22 1.52 -9.67
CA ASN A 124 15.56 2.81 -10.24
C ASN A 124 16.90 3.32 -9.69
N GLU A 125 17.28 4.56 -10.04
CA GLU A 125 18.59 5.12 -9.67
C GLU A 125 18.73 5.48 -8.18
N TYR A 126 17.64 5.41 -7.40
CA TYR A 126 17.58 5.69 -5.96
C TYR A 126 17.29 4.45 -5.11
N TYR A 127 16.54 3.49 -5.64
CA TYR A 127 16.02 2.35 -4.89
C TYR A 127 15.96 1.07 -5.74
N SER A 128 16.22 -0.07 -5.13
CA SER A 128 15.97 -1.38 -5.73
C SER A 128 15.45 -2.39 -4.70
N PRO A 129 14.32 -3.06 -4.98
CA PRO A 129 13.85 -4.22 -4.21
C PRO A 129 14.89 -5.35 -4.10
N ASP A 130 15.80 -5.49 -5.08
CA ASP A 130 16.84 -6.52 -5.07
C ASP A 130 17.86 -6.33 -3.93
N TYR A 131 17.93 -5.12 -3.37
CA TYR A 131 18.87 -4.74 -2.31
C TYR A 131 18.15 -4.18 -1.07
N SER A 132 16.87 -4.48 -0.89
CA SER A 132 16.10 -4.04 0.27
C SER A 132 15.00 -5.04 0.58
N ASP A 133 14.97 -5.58 1.80
CA ASP A 133 13.91 -6.46 2.27
C ASP A 133 12.76 -5.68 2.92
N PHE A 134 11.78 -6.40 3.48
CA PHE A 134 10.65 -5.81 4.18
C PHE A 134 11.10 -4.88 5.32
N ALA A 135 12.00 -5.34 6.19
CA ALA A 135 12.39 -4.61 7.39
C ALA A 135 13.25 -3.40 7.02
N SER A 136 14.20 -3.57 6.12
CA SER A 136 15.12 -2.51 5.67
C SER A 136 14.38 -1.40 4.93
N SER A 137 13.42 -1.74 4.05
CA SER A 137 12.60 -0.75 3.34
C SER A 137 11.73 0.07 4.29
N HIS A 138 11.02 -0.60 5.21
CA HIS A 138 10.21 0.07 6.22
C HIS A 138 11.05 0.98 7.11
N LYS A 139 12.23 0.52 7.53
CA LYS A 139 13.17 1.31 8.34
C LYS A 139 13.63 2.56 7.58
N THR A 140 14.03 2.43 6.32
CA THR A 140 14.42 3.57 5.47
C THR A 140 13.33 4.62 5.36
N PHE A 141 12.15 4.23 4.87
CA PHE A 141 11.09 5.21 4.59
C PHE A 141 10.48 5.78 5.87
N LYS A 142 10.31 4.97 6.92
CA LYS A 142 9.76 5.43 8.21
C LYS A 142 10.73 6.34 8.96
N ARG A 143 12.04 6.10 8.90
CA ARG A 143 13.03 7.01 9.50
C ARG A 143 13.06 8.33 8.74
N MET A 144 13.09 8.28 7.40
CA MET A 144 13.09 9.48 6.56
C MET A 144 11.81 10.33 6.74
N MET A 145 10.64 9.68 6.71
CA MET A 145 9.32 10.28 6.82
C MET A 145 8.50 9.60 7.93
N PRO A 146 8.66 10.04 9.20
CA PRO A 146 8.02 9.35 10.33
C PRO A 146 6.50 9.39 10.36
N THR A 147 5.91 10.31 9.62
CA THR A 147 4.47 10.36 9.37
C THR A 147 4.25 10.45 7.87
N PHE A 148 3.58 9.46 7.31
CA PHE A 148 3.21 9.42 5.91
C PHE A 148 1.70 9.15 5.83
N ALA A 149 0.94 10.24 5.79
CA ALA A 149 -0.51 10.19 5.78
C ALA A 149 -1.03 9.83 4.39
N TRP A 150 -2.28 9.38 4.33
CA TRP A 150 -2.97 9.02 3.10
C TRP A 150 -4.41 9.49 3.13
N GLU A 151 -4.91 9.97 1.99
CA GLU A 151 -6.31 10.34 1.83
C GLU A 151 -6.85 10.08 0.42
N VAL A 152 -8.16 9.91 0.35
CA VAL A 152 -8.92 9.92 -0.90
C VAL A 152 -9.17 11.37 -1.29
N LEU A 153 -8.80 11.73 -2.52
CA LEU A 153 -9.06 13.04 -3.10
C LEU A 153 -10.41 13.10 -3.79
N GLU A 154 -10.76 12.03 -4.52
CA GLU A 154 -11.97 11.99 -5.35
C GLU A 154 -12.36 10.54 -5.65
N VAL A 155 -13.66 10.24 -5.73
CA VAL A 155 -14.18 8.93 -6.14
C VAL A 155 -15.02 9.09 -7.40
N TYR A 156 -14.72 8.29 -8.42
CA TYR A 156 -15.34 8.35 -9.74
C TYR A 156 -16.41 7.27 -9.95
N SER A 157 -16.35 6.15 -9.23
CA SER A 157 -17.33 5.06 -9.33
C SER A 157 -17.50 4.31 -8.01
N GLY A 158 -18.68 3.71 -7.80
CA GLY A 158 -18.99 2.86 -6.66
C GLY A 158 -18.84 1.36 -6.95
N PRO A 159 -19.08 0.48 -5.96
CA PRO A 159 -18.99 -0.97 -6.11
C PRO A 159 -19.88 -1.52 -7.26
N PRO A 160 -19.50 -2.63 -7.91
CA PRO A 160 -18.38 -3.52 -7.56
C PRO A 160 -17.02 -3.04 -8.04
N THR A 161 -16.94 -2.03 -8.93
CA THR A 161 -15.68 -1.50 -9.45
C THR A 161 -15.52 -0.05 -9.04
N VAL A 162 -14.79 0.18 -7.96
CA VAL A 162 -14.54 1.50 -7.38
C VAL A 162 -13.29 2.09 -8.02
N SER A 163 -13.39 3.31 -8.55
CA SER A 163 -12.26 4.06 -9.07
C SER A 163 -12.12 5.38 -8.33
N PHE A 164 -10.91 5.72 -7.92
CA PHE A 164 -10.66 6.90 -7.08
C PHE A 164 -9.25 7.44 -7.25
N ARG A 165 -9.08 8.72 -6.96
CA ARG A 165 -7.79 9.41 -6.88
C ARG A 165 -7.42 9.62 -5.42
N TRP A 166 -6.13 9.52 -5.12
CA TRP A 166 -5.62 9.59 -3.77
C TRP A 166 -4.30 10.37 -3.71
N ARG A 167 -3.89 10.72 -2.48
CA ARG A 167 -2.54 11.19 -2.19
C ARG A 167 -1.95 10.58 -0.94
N HIS A 168 -0.64 10.39 -0.97
CA HIS A 168 0.21 10.07 0.17
C HIS A 168 1.12 11.27 0.45
N TRP A 169 1.25 11.71 1.69
CA TRP A 169 2.13 12.83 2.00
C TRP A 169 2.81 12.73 3.36
N GLY A 170 4.00 13.31 3.46
CA GLY A 170 4.78 13.38 4.69
C GLY A 170 5.83 14.47 4.62
N GLN A 171 6.58 14.62 5.71
CA GLN A 171 7.71 15.55 5.78
C GLN A 171 9.01 14.75 5.81
N MET A 172 9.97 15.11 4.96
CA MET A 172 11.32 14.53 4.98
C MET A 172 12.10 15.10 6.16
N LYS A 173 12.07 14.40 7.30
CA LYS A 173 12.72 14.84 8.53
C LYS A 173 14.17 14.41 8.65
N ASN A 174 14.51 13.26 8.08
CA ASN A 174 15.85 12.68 8.16
C ASN A 174 16.37 12.33 6.76
N ASP A 175 17.68 12.09 6.68
CA ASP A 175 18.35 11.73 5.44
C ASP A 175 17.73 10.45 4.84
N TYR A 176 17.59 10.42 3.52
CA TYR A 176 17.32 9.20 2.80
C TYR A 176 18.63 8.43 2.63
N VAL A 177 18.60 7.13 2.93
CA VAL A 177 19.69 6.19 2.65
C VAL A 177 19.09 4.92 2.07
N GLY A 178 19.51 4.53 0.88
CA GLY A 178 19.05 3.31 0.21
C GLY A 178 20.09 2.78 -0.77
N PHE A 179 19.74 1.71 -1.48
CA PHE A 179 20.57 1.13 -2.55
C PHE A 179 19.81 1.18 -3.87
N ASN A 180 20.48 1.58 -4.94
CA ASN A 180 19.86 1.69 -6.26
C ASN A 180 19.95 0.38 -7.07
N ASN A 181 19.42 0.42 -8.29
CA ASN A 181 19.44 -0.71 -9.24
C ASN A 181 20.84 -1.20 -9.65
N LYS A 182 21.92 -0.47 -9.33
CA LYS A 182 23.31 -0.87 -9.54
C LYS A 182 23.97 -1.42 -8.28
N GLY A 183 23.24 -1.46 -7.16
CA GLY A 183 23.79 -1.80 -5.85
C GLY A 183 24.63 -0.68 -5.23
N GLU A 184 24.59 0.53 -5.77
CA GLU A 184 25.27 1.69 -5.18
C GLU A 184 24.43 2.22 -4.02
N LYS A 185 25.09 2.54 -2.91
CA LYS A 185 24.47 3.25 -1.80
C LYS A 185 24.19 4.69 -2.20
N VAL A 186 22.94 5.09 -2.11
CA VAL A 186 22.41 6.41 -2.44
C VAL A 186 22.09 7.14 -1.14
N THR A 187 22.53 8.40 -1.03
CA THR A 187 22.16 9.27 0.08
C THR A 187 21.62 10.60 -0.42
N ALA A 188 20.47 11.03 0.11
CA ALA A 188 19.93 12.38 -0.07
C ALA A 188 19.74 13.05 1.29
N LYS A 189 20.19 14.29 1.42
CA LYS A 189 20.14 15.03 2.68
C LYS A 189 18.72 15.52 2.98
N ALA A 190 18.33 15.44 4.25
CA ALA A 190 17.05 15.96 4.71
C ALA A 190 16.94 17.45 4.38
N HIS A 191 15.90 17.82 3.63
CA HIS A 191 15.59 19.22 3.34
C HIS A 191 14.41 19.75 4.16
N GLY A 192 13.77 18.92 5.00
CA GLY A 192 12.64 19.32 5.85
C GLY A 192 11.34 19.63 5.11
N GLY A 193 11.33 19.49 3.79
CA GLY A 193 10.19 19.78 2.93
C GLY A 193 9.15 18.66 2.92
N SER A 194 8.02 18.95 2.29
CA SER A 194 6.96 17.97 2.07
C SER A 194 7.29 17.06 0.90
N ILE A 195 6.93 15.79 1.05
CA ILE A 195 6.82 14.83 -0.05
C ILE A 195 5.33 14.52 -0.17
N ASP A 196 4.73 14.79 -1.33
CA ASP A 196 3.31 14.58 -1.66
C ASP A 196 3.22 13.88 -3.01
N ILE A 197 2.82 12.61 -2.99
CA ILE A 197 2.64 11.79 -4.19
C ILE A 197 1.17 11.49 -4.39
N GLN A 198 0.74 11.46 -5.65
CA GLN A 198 -0.64 11.19 -6.01
C GLN A 198 -0.74 10.04 -6.99
N GLY A 199 -1.89 9.39 -7.00
CA GLY A 199 -2.17 8.31 -7.91
C GLY A 199 -3.66 8.05 -8.05
N VAL A 200 -3.97 7.08 -8.91
CA VAL A 200 -5.33 6.59 -9.14
C VAL A 200 -5.37 5.10 -8.88
N THR A 201 -6.48 4.62 -8.36
CA THR A 201 -6.71 3.20 -8.11
C THR A 201 -8.06 2.79 -8.67
N VAL A 202 -8.11 1.62 -9.30
CA VAL A 202 -9.33 0.92 -9.68
C VAL A 202 -9.33 -0.40 -8.92
N ALA A 203 -10.31 -0.56 -8.02
CA ALA A 203 -10.46 -1.73 -7.18
C ALA A 203 -11.80 -2.43 -7.46
N THR A 204 -11.76 -3.72 -7.75
CA THR A 204 -12.94 -4.58 -7.73
C THR A 204 -13.13 -5.14 -6.33
N VAL A 205 -14.38 -5.12 -5.84
CA VAL A 205 -14.75 -5.61 -4.52
C VAL A 205 -15.94 -6.57 -4.59
N ASN A 206 -16.00 -7.52 -3.64
CA ASN A 206 -17.15 -8.41 -3.47
C ASN A 206 -18.32 -7.72 -2.75
N GLU A 207 -19.41 -8.46 -2.48
CA GLU A 207 -20.60 -7.94 -1.78
C GLU A 207 -20.33 -7.47 -0.35
N LYS A 208 -19.26 -7.97 0.29
CA LYS A 208 -18.79 -7.53 1.61
C LYS A 208 -17.82 -6.35 1.51
N VAL A 209 -17.65 -5.78 0.31
CA VAL A 209 -16.70 -4.70 0.03
C VAL A 209 -15.26 -5.10 0.39
N GLN A 210 -14.92 -6.38 0.22
CA GLN A 210 -13.55 -6.87 0.35
C GLN A 210 -12.85 -6.76 -0.99
N LEU A 211 -11.57 -6.39 -0.97
CA LEU A 211 -10.76 -6.20 -2.18
C LEU A 211 -10.51 -7.53 -2.90
N GLN A 212 -10.78 -7.55 -4.21
CA GLN A 212 -10.48 -8.67 -5.12
C GLN A 212 -9.36 -8.28 -6.09
N ALA A 213 -9.59 -7.31 -6.98
CA ALA A 213 -8.57 -6.89 -7.95
C ALA A 213 -8.23 -5.42 -7.74
N VAL A 214 -7.03 -5.12 -7.25
CA VAL A 214 -6.57 -3.75 -6.98
C VAL A 214 -5.51 -3.36 -7.98
N ARG A 215 -5.81 -2.35 -8.80
CA ARG A 215 -4.87 -1.82 -9.79
C ARG A 215 -4.61 -0.36 -9.47
N THR A 216 -3.34 -0.01 -9.27
CA THR A 216 -2.93 1.32 -8.86
C THR A 216 -1.92 1.89 -9.84
N TRP A 217 -2.07 3.17 -10.19
CA TRP A 217 -1.17 3.91 -11.06
C TRP A 217 -0.69 5.19 -10.38
N PHE A 218 0.62 5.40 -10.35
CA PHE A 218 1.26 6.60 -9.84
C PHE A 218 2.69 6.71 -10.41
N ASP A 219 3.30 7.89 -10.33
CA ASP A 219 4.71 8.06 -10.70
C ASP A 219 5.62 7.77 -9.48
N PRO A 220 6.28 6.61 -9.40
CA PRO A 220 7.19 6.31 -8.29
C PRO A 220 8.41 7.22 -8.26
N MET A 221 8.80 7.80 -9.41
CA MET A 221 9.93 8.73 -9.49
C MET A 221 9.57 10.11 -8.95
N ASP A 222 8.28 10.48 -8.88
CA ASP A 222 7.86 11.75 -8.28
C ASP A 222 8.29 11.84 -6.81
N MET A 223 8.14 10.74 -6.05
CA MET A 223 8.66 10.65 -4.69
C MET A 223 10.17 10.93 -4.64
N PHE A 224 10.96 10.31 -5.50
CA PHE A 224 12.41 10.45 -5.48
C PHE A 224 12.89 11.82 -5.96
N ARG A 225 12.19 12.44 -6.92
CA ARG A 225 12.44 13.84 -7.32
C ARG A 225 12.17 14.80 -6.16
N GLN A 226 11.21 14.49 -5.29
CA GLN A 226 10.94 15.27 -4.08
C GLN A 226 11.92 14.97 -2.95
N ILE A 227 12.42 13.72 -2.83
CA ILE A 227 13.49 13.35 -1.87
C ILE A 227 14.82 14.01 -2.21
N ALA A 228 15.13 14.12 -3.50
CA ALA A 228 16.41 14.61 -4.00
C ALA A 228 16.19 15.63 -5.14
N PRO A 229 15.65 16.82 -4.84
CA PRO A 229 15.33 17.82 -5.85
C PRO A 229 16.57 18.32 -6.61
N ASP A 230 17.72 18.33 -5.94
CA ASP A 230 19.03 18.70 -6.52
C ASP A 230 19.84 17.46 -6.96
N GLY A 231 19.22 16.27 -6.97
CA GLY A 231 19.87 14.99 -7.27
C GLY A 231 20.56 14.33 -6.08
N VAL A 232 21.07 13.11 -6.31
CA VAL A 232 21.74 12.30 -5.28
C VAL A 232 23.05 12.95 -4.83
N VAL A 233 23.19 13.19 -3.52
CA VAL A 233 24.35 13.86 -2.93
C VAL A 233 25.58 12.95 -2.87
N LYS A 234 25.38 11.63 -2.70
CA LYS A 234 26.47 10.65 -2.62
C LYS A 234 26.06 9.30 -3.19
N LYS A 235 26.90 8.75 -4.09
CA LYS A 235 26.83 7.36 -4.57
C LYS A 235 28.11 6.65 -4.11
N GLU A 236 27.98 5.60 -3.32
CA GLU A 236 29.10 4.78 -2.84
C GLU A 236 28.93 3.34 -3.34
N GLU A 237 30.02 2.64 -3.66
CA GLU A 237 29.95 1.21 -3.96
C GLU A 237 29.48 0.41 -2.72
N LYS A 238 28.80 -0.72 -2.96
CA LYS A 238 28.35 -1.63 -1.90
C LYS A 238 29.54 -2.13 -1.07
N PRO A 239 29.44 -2.22 0.27
CA PRO A 239 30.38 -2.99 1.08
C PRO A 239 30.44 -4.45 0.59
N LYS A 240 31.64 -4.94 0.23
CA LYS A 240 31.81 -6.25 -0.45
C LYS A 240 31.49 -7.48 0.42
N ASN A 241 31.27 -7.31 1.73
CA ASN A 241 31.14 -8.41 2.69
C ASN A 241 29.86 -8.35 3.56
N MET A 242 28.82 -7.62 3.13
CA MET A 242 27.60 -7.43 3.94
C MET A 242 26.34 -7.64 3.11
N SER A 243 25.30 -8.17 3.76
CA SER A 243 23.95 -8.16 3.22
C SER A 243 23.46 -6.72 3.05
N PRO A 244 22.51 -6.45 2.14
CA PRO A 244 21.96 -5.10 1.99
C PRO A 244 21.33 -4.54 3.28
N ALA A 245 20.70 -5.40 4.10
CA ALA A 245 20.14 -5.02 5.39
C ALA A 245 21.22 -4.58 6.39
N GLU A 246 22.29 -5.36 6.53
CA GLU A 246 23.44 -4.99 7.40
C GLU A 246 24.12 -3.71 6.91
N ALA A 247 24.29 -3.57 5.59
CA ALA A 247 24.90 -2.38 5.00
C ALA A 247 24.03 -1.13 5.17
N LEU A 248 22.70 -1.29 5.15
CA LEU A 248 21.76 -0.21 5.45
C LEU A 248 21.80 0.16 6.94
N ASP A 249 21.86 -0.84 7.82
CA ASP A 249 21.93 -0.63 9.27
C ASP A 249 23.20 0.09 9.68
N GLU A 250 24.36 -0.31 9.15
CA GLU A 250 25.63 0.41 9.32
C GLU A 250 25.53 1.83 8.76
N ALA A 251 24.99 2.00 7.56
CA ALA A 251 24.85 3.30 6.92
C ALA A 251 23.91 4.24 7.70
N GLN A 252 22.95 3.70 8.43
CA GLN A 252 22.02 4.44 9.26
C GLN A 252 22.47 4.57 10.72
N ALA A 253 23.51 3.87 11.16
CA ALA A 253 24.01 3.92 12.55
C ALA A 253 24.46 5.32 13.01
N GLY A 254 24.85 6.19 12.06
CA GLY A 254 25.21 7.58 12.32
C GLY A 254 24.08 8.60 12.12
N VAL A 255 22.91 8.16 11.62
CA VAL A 255 21.73 9.01 11.43
C VAL A 255 20.98 9.04 12.76
N LYS A 256 21.13 10.12 13.53
CA LYS A 256 20.38 10.31 14.78
C LYS A 256 18.88 10.35 14.47
N ALA A 257 18.17 9.24 14.70
CA ALA A 257 16.74 9.30 14.86
C ALA A 257 16.47 10.20 16.09
N PRO A 258 15.56 11.19 16.01
CA PRO A 258 15.12 11.90 17.21
C PRO A 258 14.62 10.89 18.24
N GLU A 259 15.02 11.08 19.50
CA GLU A 259 14.69 10.27 20.69
C GLU A 259 13.19 9.93 20.83
N GLU A 260 12.34 10.68 20.13
CA GLU A 260 10.88 10.59 20.14
C GLU A 260 10.29 9.47 19.25
N GLN A 261 11.13 8.69 18.55
CA GLN A 261 10.72 7.76 17.48
C GLN A 261 11.55 6.47 17.37
N GLU A 262 12.14 5.99 18.46
CA GLU A 262 12.47 4.58 18.53
C GLU A 262 11.17 3.78 18.47
N LEU A 263 10.99 3.00 17.41
CA LEU A 263 10.36 1.69 17.61
C LEU A 263 11.23 1.06 18.70
N PRO A 264 10.71 0.67 19.88
CA PRO A 264 11.55 0.07 20.89
C PRO A 264 12.34 -1.05 20.21
N ASP A 265 13.66 -0.91 20.21
CA ASP A 265 14.60 -1.76 19.45
C ASP A 265 14.43 -3.25 19.81
N GLU A 266 13.73 -3.56 20.91
CA GLU A 266 13.43 -4.91 21.38
C GLU A 266 12.50 -5.75 20.47
N PHE A 267 11.86 -5.20 19.43
CA PHE A 267 10.85 -5.96 18.66
C PHE A 267 10.90 -5.78 17.13
N ILE A 268 12.09 -5.56 16.56
CA ILE A 268 12.30 -5.90 15.15
C ILE A 268 12.38 -7.44 15.11
N GLN A 269 11.52 -8.10 14.30
CA GLN A 269 11.67 -9.53 14.07
C GLN A 269 13.12 -9.82 13.71
N THR A 270 13.73 -10.75 14.43
CA THR A 270 15.06 -11.21 14.10
C THR A 270 15.07 -11.71 12.66
N GLN A 271 16.21 -11.63 11.98
CA GLN A 271 16.35 -12.16 10.62
C GLN A 271 15.83 -13.61 10.52
N GLU A 272 16.00 -14.40 11.59
CA GLU A 272 15.49 -15.76 11.72
C GLU A 272 13.95 -15.84 11.70
N GLU A 273 13.24 -14.93 12.37
CA GLU A 273 11.76 -14.89 12.35
C GLU A 273 11.20 -14.46 10.98
N VAL A 274 11.92 -13.58 10.27
CA VAL A 274 11.61 -13.20 8.88
C VAL A 274 11.82 -14.41 7.97
N GLU A 275 12.95 -15.10 8.10
CA GLU A 275 13.26 -16.32 7.35
C GLU A 275 12.24 -17.44 7.64
N GLN A 276 11.81 -17.60 8.90
CA GLN A 276 10.76 -18.56 9.28
C GLN A 276 9.41 -18.20 8.65
N THR A 277 9.05 -16.92 8.62
CA THR A 277 7.82 -16.45 7.95
C THR A 277 7.88 -16.72 6.45
N ILE A 278 9.01 -16.41 5.81
CA ILE A 278 9.24 -16.68 4.38
C ILE A 278 9.21 -18.19 4.11
N ALA A 279 9.84 -19.01 4.95
CA ALA A 279 9.87 -20.46 4.81
C ALA A 279 8.48 -21.09 5.00
N ALA A 280 7.67 -20.55 5.93
CA ALA A 280 6.29 -20.98 6.11
C ALA A 280 5.44 -20.67 4.86
N LEU A 281 5.59 -19.48 4.29
CA LEU A 281 4.95 -19.10 3.02
C LEU A 281 5.40 -20.00 1.87
N ASP A 282 6.70 -20.22 1.70
CA ASP A 282 7.25 -21.08 0.63
C ASP A 282 6.76 -22.53 0.77
N LYS A 283 6.58 -23.02 2.00
CA LYS A 283 6.02 -24.34 2.28
C LYS A 283 4.54 -24.41 1.91
N MET A 284 3.74 -23.40 2.28
CA MET A 284 2.33 -23.30 1.86
C MET A 284 2.20 -23.28 0.33
N THR A 285 2.99 -22.44 -0.36
CA THR A 285 2.99 -22.39 -1.84
C THR A 285 3.41 -23.72 -2.48
N THR A 286 4.30 -24.48 -1.82
CA THR A 286 4.74 -25.80 -2.31
C THR A 286 3.67 -26.88 -2.07
N GLU A 287 2.99 -26.85 -0.92
CA GLU A 287 1.89 -27.75 -0.58
C GLU A 287 0.65 -27.48 -1.45
N GLU A 288 0.35 -26.21 -1.77
CA GLU A 288 -0.69 -25.80 -2.73
C GLU A 288 -0.37 -26.25 -4.16
N LYS A 289 0.88 -26.10 -4.60
CA LYS A 289 1.33 -26.65 -5.90
C LYS A 289 1.23 -28.18 -5.97
N MET A 290 1.37 -28.87 -4.85
CA MET A 290 1.23 -30.33 -4.77
C MET A 290 -0.23 -30.81 -4.67
N SER A 291 -1.15 -29.97 -4.20
CA SER A 291 -2.58 -30.30 -4.03
C SER A 291 -3.46 -29.98 -5.25
N GLY A 292 -2.91 -29.32 -6.29
CA GLY A 292 -3.57 -29.14 -7.58
C GLY A 292 -4.62 -28.03 -7.65
N LEU A 293 -4.64 -27.09 -6.71
CA LEU A 293 -5.37 -25.80 -6.74
C LEU A 293 -4.34 -24.70 -6.36
N GLN A 294 -4.12 -23.57 -7.04
CA GLN A 294 -4.95 -22.70 -7.88
C GLN A 294 -4.14 -22.15 -9.08
N SER A 295 -4.78 -22.05 -10.24
CA SER A 295 -4.41 -21.06 -11.26
C SER A 295 -4.86 -19.68 -10.79
N MET A 296 -4.10 -18.62 -11.10
CA MET A 296 -4.52 -17.21 -10.95
C MET A 296 -5.98 -17.04 -11.41
N PRO A 297 -6.80 -16.18 -10.77
CA PRO A 297 -8.19 -15.98 -11.16
C PRO A 297 -8.27 -15.62 -12.65
N ALA A 298 -9.08 -16.39 -13.39
CA ALA A 298 -9.11 -16.37 -14.86
C ALA A 298 -9.59 -15.03 -15.48
N ASP A 299 -10.13 -14.13 -14.66
CA ASP A 299 -10.83 -12.93 -15.11
C ASP A 299 -10.12 -11.61 -14.73
N HIS A 300 -8.81 -11.62 -14.46
CA HIS A 300 -8.10 -10.36 -14.32
C HIS A 300 -8.11 -9.63 -15.67
N PRO A 301 -8.77 -8.46 -15.81
CA PRO A 301 -8.87 -7.78 -17.09
C PRO A 301 -7.46 -7.41 -17.59
N GLU A 302 -7.12 -7.89 -18.79
CA GLU A 302 -5.88 -7.52 -19.46
C GLU A 302 -5.85 -6.00 -19.65
N VAL A 303 -4.76 -5.37 -19.22
CA VAL A 303 -4.45 -4.01 -19.65
C VAL A 303 -3.92 -4.15 -21.07
N SER A 304 -4.73 -3.81 -22.07
CA SER A 304 -4.31 -3.87 -23.47
C SER A 304 -3.05 -3.05 -23.66
N MET A 305 -1.91 -3.71 -23.88
CA MET A 305 -0.73 -3.07 -24.42
C MET A 305 -1.07 -2.68 -25.86
N SER A 306 -1.52 -1.44 -26.08
CA SER A 306 -1.68 -0.93 -27.43
C SER A 306 -0.30 -0.81 -28.05
N SER A 307 0.05 -1.79 -28.89
CA SER A 307 1.17 -1.70 -29.81
C SER A 307 1.00 -0.46 -30.68
N ASN A 308 2.06 0.32 -30.82
CA ASN A 308 2.19 1.40 -31.81
C ASN A 308 1.73 0.94 -33.20
N THR A 309 0.55 1.37 -33.61
CA THR A 309 0.20 1.56 -35.03
C THR A 309 -0.80 2.71 -35.11
N GLU A 310 -0.47 3.65 -35.99
CA GLU A 310 -1.20 4.86 -36.39
C GLU A 310 -2.73 4.80 -36.21
N GLY A 311 -3.27 5.75 -35.46
CA GLY A 311 -4.71 5.91 -35.26
C GLY A 311 -5.04 7.35 -34.93
N ALA A 312 -5.29 8.13 -35.98
CA ALA A 312 -5.70 9.53 -35.92
C ALA A 312 -6.90 9.74 -34.96
N CYS A 313 -6.80 10.74 -34.08
CA CYS A 313 -7.92 11.21 -33.26
C CYS A 313 -9.08 11.67 -34.17
N PRO A 314 -10.29 11.08 -34.08
CA PRO A 314 -11.41 11.39 -34.96
C PRO A 314 -12.31 12.52 -34.41
N PHE A 315 -11.74 13.48 -33.67
CA PHE A 315 -12.49 14.62 -33.12
C PHE A 315 -11.70 15.92 -33.23
N MET A 316 -11.65 16.46 -34.45
CA MET A 316 -11.46 17.89 -34.68
C MET A 316 -12.56 18.36 -35.63
N PRO A 317 -13.50 19.21 -35.20
CA PRO A 317 -14.50 19.79 -36.10
C PRO A 317 -13.80 20.75 -37.07
N GLY A 318 -14.14 20.62 -38.35
CA GLY A 318 -13.50 21.34 -39.44
C GLY A 318 -13.75 22.84 -39.46
N GLY A 319 -12.75 23.53 -40.00
CA GLY A 319 -12.92 24.69 -40.88
C GLY A 319 -12.92 26.06 -40.19
N PHE A 320 -11.91 26.87 -40.49
CA PHE A 320 -12.10 28.19 -41.10
C PHE A 320 -10.82 28.63 -41.82
N ARG A 321 -10.96 28.70 -43.16
CA ARG A 321 -10.12 29.33 -44.20
C ARG A 321 -8.76 28.70 -44.55
#